data_AF-A0A0N1I2B2-F1
#
_entry.id   AF-A0A0N1I2B2-F1
#
_cell.length_a   1.000
_cell.length_b   1.000
_cell.length_c   1.000
_cell.angle_alpha   90.00
_cell.angle_beta   90.00
_cell.angle_gamma   90.00
#
_symmetry.space_group_name_H-M   'P 1'
#
loop_
_entity.id
_entity.type
_entity.pdbx_description
1 polymer ?
#
loop_
_entity_poly.entity_id
_entity_poly.type
_entity_poly.pdbx_seq_one_letter_code
_entity_poly.pdbx_strand_id
1 'polypeptide(L)'
;MFRLTSSTLARSFRVSLKYPSLVSYNKLPWEVINHETTQLHLHLAPGCEQLLSLAAVTSVPYLTVQSHLTVPEAERLRVLPGVLYLIGGKAGQHTPPGFTSYVVADPSALQYYGRLHHTIAPVQRVEMCTSADLRLLCLALHFEGVLVNTTETSSLQQASSAADDGAFSLFYYFRPNRPASELTRPFEKYYQHRPLLTSLEVLDTAKASGWRPVLQMPKRAGEKVALTPAEPYRPPQNYLMGLAERLAVRPGSSFGRRSQMWGTWF
;
A
#
# COMPACT_ATOMS: atom_id res chain seq x y z
N MET A 1 42.56 -14.03 -58.89
CA MET A 1 42.78 -12.76 -58.16
C MET A 1 41.46 -12.26 -57.62
N PHE A 2 41.49 -11.89 -56.33
CA PHE A 2 40.49 -11.31 -55.42
C PHE A 2 39.26 -10.60 -56.00
N ARG A 3 38.09 -10.84 -55.36
CA ARG A 3 37.49 -9.87 -54.40
C ARG A 3 36.22 -10.46 -53.77
N LEU A 4 36.37 -11.07 -52.59
CA LEU A 4 35.28 -11.21 -51.63
C LEU A 4 35.04 -9.81 -51.02
N THR A 5 34.14 -9.02 -51.60
CA THR A 5 33.66 -7.79 -50.97
C THR A 5 32.69 -8.17 -49.87
N SER A 6 33.20 -8.43 -48.66
CA SER A 6 32.37 -8.36 -47.46
C SER A 6 32.06 -6.89 -47.21
N SER A 7 30.91 -6.44 -47.70
CA SER A 7 30.33 -5.15 -47.32
C SER A 7 29.92 -5.25 -45.86
N THR A 8 30.86 -5.01 -44.95
CA THR A 8 30.56 -4.72 -43.55
C THR A 8 29.83 -3.37 -43.53
N LEU A 9 28.49 -3.41 -43.58
CA LEU A 9 27.64 -2.25 -43.35
C LEU A 9 28.15 -1.53 -42.11
N ALA A 10 28.62 -0.29 -42.30
CA ALA A 10 29.27 0.49 -41.26
C ALA A 10 28.35 0.60 -40.04
N ARG A 11 28.93 0.51 -38.84
CA ARG A 11 28.22 0.46 -37.55
C ARG A 11 27.19 1.59 -37.37
N SER A 12 27.41 2.73 -38.05
CA SER A 12 26.56 3.92 -38.09
C SER A 12 25.22 3.76 -38.82
N PHE A 13 25.05 2.76 -39.69
CA PHE A 13 23.82 2.53 -40.46
C PHE A 13 22.94 1.40 -39.89
N ARG A 14 23.31 0.85 -38.73
CA ARG A 14 22.60 -0.31 -38.16
C ARG A 14 21.29 0.08 -37.46
N VAL A 15 21.23 1.25 -36.83
CA VAL A 15 20.05 1.73 -36.08
C VAL A 15 19.96 3.26 -36.15
N SER A 16 18.74 3.78 -36.26
CA SER A 16 18.44 5.22 -36.14
C SER A 16 18.89 5.78 -34.79
N LEU A 17 19.37 7.02 -34.76
CA LEU A 17 19.80 7.72 -33.52
C LEU A 17 18.65 8.09 -32.57
N LYS A 18 17.40 7.75 -32.90
CA LYS A 18 16.24 7.98 -32.04
C LYS A 18 16.25 6.97 -30.88
N TYR A 19 16.07 7.46 -29.65
CA TYR A 19 16.07 6.69 -28.38
C TYR A 19 17.44 6.09 -28.00
N PRO A 20 18.44 6.94 -27.68
CA PRO A 20 19.73 6.45 -27.19
C PRO A 20 19.59 5.75 -25.83
N SER A 21 20.60 4.97 -25.45
CA SER A 21 20.68 4.41 -24.09
C SER A 21 20.76 5.55 -23.07
N LEU A 22 19.78 5.60 -22.16
CA LEU A 22 19.72 6.61 -21.10
C LEU A 22 20.33 6.09 -19.80
N VAL A 23 20.76 7.01 -18.94
CA VAL A 23 21.20 6.69 -17.58
C VAL A 23 19.99 6.22 -16.78
N SER A 24 20.12 5.07 -16.11
CA SER A 24 19.04 4.51 -15.31
C SER A 24 18.85 5.27 -13.99
N TYR A 25 17.61 5.29 -13.51
CA TYR A 25 17.23 5.98 -12.26
C TYR A 25 17.95 5.44 -11.03
N ASN A 26 18.42 4.19 -11.07
CA ASN A 26 19.24 3.59 -10.01
C ASN A 26 20.54 4.34 -9.70
N LYS A 27 21.00 5.23 -10.60
CA LYS A 27 22.22 6.00 -10.44
C LYS A 27 21.97 7.49 -10.21
N LEU A 28 20.71 7.94 -10.24
CA LEU A 28 20.34 9.35 -10.12
C LEU A 28 19.90 9.63 -8.67
N PRO A 29 20.64 10.45 -7.90
CA PRO A 29 20.34 10.67 -6.48
C PRO A 29 18.94 11.23 -6.20
N TRP A 30 18.39 12.05 -7.11
CA TRP A 30 17.05 12.63 -6.97
C TRP A 30 15.90 11.65 -7.30
N GLU A 31 16.19 10.51 -7.93
CA GLU A 31 15.20 9.45 -8.18
C GLU A 31 15.26 8.34 -7.10
N VAL A 32 16.29 8.37 -6.27
CA VAL A 32 16.58 7.35 -5.27
C VAL A 32 16.04 7.76 -3.91
N ILE A 33 15.33 6.85 -3.25
CA ILE A 33 14.81 7.08 -1.89
C ILE A 33 15.82 6.58 -0.87
N ASN A 34 16.21 7.46 0.05
CA ASN A 34 16.99 7.08 1.22
C ASN A 34 16.04 6.57 2.34
N HIS A 35 16.40 5.43 2.91
CA HIS A 35 15.67 4.78 4.00
C HIS A 35 15.61 5.59 5.31
N GLU A 36 16.53 6.54 5.51
CA GLU A 36 16.53 7.44 6.68
C GLU A 36 15.51 8.58 6.56
N THR A 37 14.84 8.72 5.39
CA THR A 37 13.88 9.80 5.14
C THR A 37 12.45 9.31 5.27
N THR A 38 11.55 10.25 5.58
CA THR A 38 10.10 9.99 5.68
C THR A 38 9.49 9.50 4.37
N GLN A 39 10.12 9.77 3.22
CA GLN A 39 9.64 9.36 1.90
C GLN A 39 9.58 7.83 1.75
N LEU A 40 10.45 7.08 2.43
CA LEU A 40 10.39 5.62 2.41
C LEU A 40 9.02 5.14 2.91
N HIS A 41 8.59 5.66 4.06
CA HIS A 41 7.35 5.28 4.71
C HIS A 41 6.12 5.75 3.92
N LEU A 42 6.19 6.93 3.27
CA LEU A 42 5.16 7.41 2.35
C LEU A 42 4.88 6.39 1.22
N HIS A 43 5.92 5.78 0.64
CA HIS A 43 5.77 4.84 -0.47
C HIS A 43 5.39 3.43 -0.02
N LEU A 44 5.88 2.97 1.13
CA LEU A 44 5.67 1.59 1.59
C LEU A 44 4.37 1.39 2.38
N ALA A 45 3.94 2.38 3.17
CA ALA A 45 2.79 2.22 4.06
C ALA A 45 1.48 1.81 3.34
N PRO A 46 1.12 2.39 2.17
CA PRO A 46 -0.08 1.97 1.44
C PRO A 46 0.00 0.52 0.93
N GLY A 47 1.21 0.05 0.59
CA GLY A 47 1.43 -1.34 0.16
C GLY A 47 1.20 -2.32 1.31
N CYS A 48 1.68 -1.99 2.51
CA CYS A 48 1.42 -2.77 3.72
C CYS A 48 -0.07 -2.81 4.06
N GLU A 49 -0.77 -1.66 3.95
CA GLU A 49 -2.21 -1.57 4.21
C GLU A 49 -3.00 -2.49 3.28
N GLN A 50 -2.72 -2.44 1.98
CA GLN A 50 -3.41 -3.26 1.00
C GLN A 50 -3.10 -4.76 1.18
N LEU A 51 -1.85 -5.10 1.49
CA LEU A 51 -1.45 -6.47 1.78
C LEU A 51 -2.23 -7.04 2.98
N LEU A 52 -2.26 -6.31 4.09
CA LEU A 52 -2.95 -6.75 5.31
C LEU A 52 -4.47 -6.82 5.10
N SER A 53 -5.04 -5.89 4.33
CA SER A 53 -6.45 -5.93 3.95
C SER A 53 -6.81 -7.19 3.15
N LEU A 54 -5.96 -7.59 2.19
CA LEU A 54 -6.11 -8.85 1.45
C LEU A 54 -5.93 -10.07 2.38
N ALA A 55 -4.91 -10.01 3.24
CA ALA A 55 -4.57 -11.07 4.19
C ALA A 55 -5.64 -11.27 5.28
N ALA A 56 -6.49 -10.28 5.54
CA ALA A 56 -7.64 -10.39 6.45
C ALA A 56 -8.82 -11.17 5.86
N VAL A 57 -8.95 -11.18 4.53
CA VAL A 57 -10.09 -11.81 3.83
C VAL A 57 -9.72 -13.18 3.25
N THR A 58 -8.45 -13.39 2.88
CA THR A 58 -8.01 -14.58 2.16
C THR A 58 -6.73 -15.18 2.72
N SER A 59 -6.55 -16.49 2.47
CA SER A 59 -5.28 -17.16 2.70
C SER A 59 -4.30 -16.82 1.58
N VAL A 60 -3.32 -15.98 1.87
CA VAL A 60 -2.24 -15.61 0.96
C VAL A 60 -1.10 -16.62 1.12
N PRO A 61 -0.68 -17.30 0.04
CA PRO A 61 0.33 -18.36 0.14
C PRO A 61 1.68 -17.78 0.57
N TYR A 62 2.37 -18.52 1.44
CA TYR A 62 3.71 -18.20 1.97
C TYR A 62 3.81 -16.84 2.69
N LEU A 63 2.68 -16.20 3.01
CA LEU A 63 2.70 -14.96 3.76
C LEU A 63 2.94 -15.22 5.25
N THR A 64 2.32 -16.24 5.83
CA THR A 64 2.51 -16.61 7.24
C THR A 64 3.65 -17.59 7.41
N VAL A 65 4.58 -17.29 8.32
CA VAL A 65 5.72 -18.14 8.63
C VAL A 65 5.86 -18.25 10.15
N GLN A 66 6.31 -19.41 10.64
CA GLN A 66 6.48 -19.66 12.08
C GLN A 66 7.73 -18.98 12.67
N SER A 67 8.75 -18.74 11.84
CA SER A 67 10.04 -18.17 12.24
C SER A 67 10.68 -17.41 11.08
N HIS A 68 11.74 -16.65 11.37
CA HIS A 68 12.49 -15.92 10.34
C HIS A 68 13.08 -16.88 9.29
N LEU A 69 13.06 -16.44 8.03
CA LEU A 69 13.65 -17.18 6.93
C LEU A 69 15.18 -17.28 7.10
N THR A 70 15.68 -18.50 7.23
CA THR A 70 17.11 -18.79 7.37
C THR A 70 17.76 -18.98 6.01
N VAL A 71 18.26 -17.88 5.44
CA VAL A 71 18.99 -17.90 4.16
C VAL A 71 20.51 -17.81 4.41
N PRO A 72 21.34 -18.64 3.76
CA PRO A 72 22.79 -18.54 3.82
C PRO A 72 23.28 -17.15 3.41
N GLU A 73 24.30 -16.62 4.10
CA GLU A 73 24.78 -15.24 3.91
C GLU A 73 25.10 -14.90 2.45
N ALA A 74 25.71 -15.83 1.72
CA ALA A 74 26.06 -15.67 0.31
C ALA A 74 24.84 -15.42 -0.60
N GLU A 75 23.66 -15.89 -0.21
CA GLU A 75 22.44 -15.80 -1.02
C GLU A 75 21.45 -14.74 -0.53
N ARG A 76 21.64 -14.20 0.68
CA ARG A 76 20.71 -13.25 1.31
C ARG A 76 20.36 -12.07 0.41
N LEU A 77 21.36 -11.41 -0.16
CA LEU A 77 21.16 -10.23 -1.02
C LEU A 77 20.46 -10.56 -2.35
N ARG A 78 20.52 -11.82 -2.79
CA ARG A 78 19.89 -12.28 -4.04
C ARG A 78 18.42 -12.67 -3.82
N VAL A 79 18.12 -13.30 -2.68
CA VAL A 79 16.82 -13.95 -2.43
C VAL A 79 15.88 -13.05 -1.62
N LEU A 80 16.37 -12.34 -0.61
CA LEU A 80 15.53 -11.62 0.33
C LEU A 80 14.88 -10.34 -0.22
N PRO A 81 15.51 -9.51 -1.07
CA PRO A 81 14.85 -8.29 -1.57
C PRO A 81 13.52 -8.58 -2.26
N GLY A 82 12.45 -7.95 -1.79
CA GLY A 82 11.08 -8.17 -2.25
C GLY A 82 10.30 -9.25 -1.51
N VAL A 83 10.91 -9.91 -0.53
CA VAL A 83 10.23 -10.89 0.32
C VAL A 83 9.45 -10.20 1.43
N LEU A 84 8.23 -10.68 1.65
CA LEU A 84 7.25 -10.20 2.62
C LEU A 84 6.70 -11.41 3.37
N TYR A 85 6.69 -11.34 4.70
CA TYR A 85 6.04 -12.36 5.51
C TYR A 85 5.57 -11.80 6.86
N LEU A 86 4.60 -12.51 7.47
CA LEU A 86 4.03 -12.30 8.78
C LEU A 86 4.53 -13.37 9.74
N ILE A 87 4.92 -12.96 10.94
CA ILE A 87 5.22 -13.87 12.06
C ILE A 87 4.34 -13.46 13.23
N GLY A 88 3.63 -14.43 13.81
CA GLY A 88 2.88 -14.26 15.05
C GLY A 88 3.69 -14.66 16.29
N GLY A 89 3.21 -14.25 17.46
CA GLY A 89 3.76 -14.66 18.74
C GLY A 89 5.15 -14.09 19.04
N LYS A 90 5.84 -14.68 20.03
CA LYS A 90 7.15 -14.18 20.51
C LYS A 90 8.22 -14.11 19.42
N ALA A 91 8.16 -15.02 18.44
CA ALA A 91 9.09 -15.02 17.31
C ALA A 91 9.01 -13.71 16.48
N GLY A 92 7.83 -13.11 16.36
CA GLY A 92 7.64 -11.84 15.64
C GLY A 92 8.20 -10.62 16.36
N GLN A 93 8.47 -10.72 17.66
CA GLN A 93 9.07 -9.64 18.46
C GLN A 93 10.59 -9.57 18.33
N HIS A 94 11.21 -10.62 17.77
CA HIS A 94 12.64 -10.70 17.58
C HIS A 94 13.06 -10.10 16.24
N THR A 95 14.28 -9.57 16.21
CA THR A 95 14.89 -9.07 14.99
C THR A 95 15.39 -10.25 14.14
N PRO A 96 15.37 -10.12 12.80
CA PRO A 96 15.96 -11.13 11.94
C PRO A 96 17.44 -11.39 12.26
N PRO A 97 17.92 -12.64 12.19
CA PRO A 97 19.29 -12.98 12.53
C PRO A 97 20.29 -12.29 11.59
N GLY A 98 21.33 -11.68 12.15
CA GLY A 98 22.37 -10.96 11.40
C GLY A 98 21.99 -9.52 11.01
N PHE A 99 20.92 -8.98 11.59
CA PHE A 99 20.54 -7.58 11.43
C PHE A 99 20.60 -6.82 12.75
N THR A 100 20.95 -5.54 12.66
CA THR A 100 20.84 -4.57 13.76
C THR A 100 19.59 -3.73 13.54
N SER A 101 18.68 -3.67 14.51
CA SER A 101 17.47 -2.86 14.41
C SER A 101 17.60 -1.52 15.12
N TYR A 102 16.91 -0.53 14.57
CA TYR A 102 16.63 0.73 15.25
C TYR A 102 15.13 1.05 15.12
N VAL A 103 14.57 1.61 16.18
CA VAL A 103 13.17 2.03 16.21
C VAL A 103 13.05 3.37 15.48
N VAL A 104 12.11 3.46 14.54
CA VAL A 104 11.76 4.70 13.87
C VAL A 104 10.92 5.55 14.83
N ALA A 105 11.56 6.52 15.47
CA ALA A 105 10.91 7.41 16.44
C ALA A 105 10.36 8.71 15.84
N ASP A 106 10.68 9.02 14.57
CA ASP A 106 10.23 10.26 13.92
C ASP A 106 8.71 10.23 13.65
N PRO A 107 7.91 11.12 14.26
CA PRO A 107 6.46 11.17 14.03
C PRO A 107 6.12 11.47 12.56
N SER A 108 6.99 12.19 11.84
CA SER A 108 6.79 12.53 10.43
C SER A 108 6.92 11.33 9.50
N ALA A 109 7.67 10.31 9.93
CA ALA A 109 7.72 9.01 9.27
C ALA A 109 6.53 8.13 9.67
N LEU A 110 6.14 8.16 10.96
CA LEU A 110 5.08 7.33 11.50
C LEU A 110 3.66 7.74 11.04
N GLN A 111 3.44 9.00 10.69
CA GLN A 111 2.12 9.51 10.26
C GLN A 111 1.50 8.73 9.08
N TYR A 112 2.32 8.15 8.21
CA TYR A 112 1.85 7.40 7.03
C TYR A 112 1.17 6.08 7.40
N TYR A 113 1.37 5.58 8.61
CA TYR A 113 0.72 4.37 9.11
C TYR A 113 -0.60 4.65 9.84
N GLY A 114 -1.09 5.90 9.89
CA GLY A 114 -2.30 6.26 10.64
C GLY A 114 -3.55 5.47 10.21
N ARG A 115 -3.79 5.34 8.90
CA ARG A 115 -4.93 4.54 8.41
C ARG A 115 -4.78 3.08 8.81
N LEU A 116 -3.60 2.52 8.63
CA LEU A 116 -3.30 1.14 8.97
C LEU A 116 -3.46 0.87 10.50
N HIS A 117 -3.00 1.81 11.35
CA HIS A 117 -3.14 1.76 12.81
C HIS A 117 -4.61 1.77 13.27
N HIS A 118 -5.46 2.62 12.68
CA HIS A 118 -6.85 2.76 13.11
C HIS A 118 -7.81 1.78 12.44
N THR A 119 -7.51 1.33 11.22
CA THR A 119 -8.44 0.50 10.46
C THR A 119 -8.09 -0.97 10.51
N ILE A 120 -6.81 -1.36 10.51
CA ILE A 120 -6.37 -2.75 10.37
C ILE A 120 -5.96 -3.35 11.72
N ALA A 121 -4.91 -2.78 12.32
CA ALA A 121 -4.25 -3.31 13.50
C ALA A 121 -3.43 -2.19 14.13
N PRO A 122 -3.46 -1.98 15.47
CA PRO A 122 -2.70 -0.92 16.10
C PRO A 122 -1.20 -1.18 15.93
N VAL A 123 -0.52 -0.28 15.23
CA VAL A 123 0.93 -0.27 15.11
C VAL A 123 1.53 0.09 16.46
N GLN A 124 2.26 -0.84 17.07
CA GLN A 124 2.95 -0.65 18.34
C GLN A 124 4.29 0.07 18.12
N ARG A 125 5.07 -0.41 17.15
CA ARG A 125 6.35 0.20 16.77
C ARG A 125 6.74 -0.19 15.35
N VAL A 126 7.56 0.67 14.76
CA VAL A 126 8.17 0.47 13.44
C VAL A 126 9.67 0.40 13.63
N GLU A 127 10.29 -0.69 13.18
CA GLU A 127 11.72 -0.90 13.24
C GLU A 127 12.30 -0.99 11.82
N MET A 128 13.50 -0.43 11.67
CA MET A 128 14.31 -0.64 10.48
C MET A 128 15.52 -1.49 10.88
N CYS A 129 15.62 -2.65 10.26
CA CYS A 129 16.71 -3.59 10.49
C CYS A 129 17.72 -3.46 9.34
N THR A 130 18.99 -3.26 9.69
CA THR A 130 20.09 -3.09 8.75
C THR A 130 21.00 -4.32 8.79
N SER A 131 21.38 -4.85 7.64
CA SER A 131 22.38 -5.92 7.57
C SER A 131 23.77 -5.37 7.92
N ALA A 132 24.66 -6.22 8.42
CA ALA A 132 26.04 -5.83 8.77
C ALA A 132 26.83 -5.24 7.58
N ASP A 133 26.52 -5.63 6.36
CA ASP A 133 27.14 -5.13 5.12
C ASP A 133 26.45 -3.88 4.55
N LEU A 134 25.36 -3.40 5.19
CA LEU A 134 24.56 -2.24 4.80
C LEU A 134 23.97 -2.32 3.38
N ARG A 135 23.81 -3.53 2.83
CA ARG A 135 23.28 -3.74 1.47
C ARG A 135 21.85 -4.29 1.45
N LEU A 136 21.33 -4.67 2.60
CA LEU A 136 19.99 -5.23 2.74
C LEU A 136 19.32 -4.61 3.96
N LEU A 137 18.12 -4.09 3.76
CA LEU A 137 17.29 -3.53 4.81
C LEU A 137 16.05 -4.40 5.00
N CYS A 138 15.49 -4.38 6.22
CA CYS A 138 14.21 -4.96 6.53
C CYS A 138 13.36 -3.95 7.31
N LEU A 139 12.20 -3.59 6.78
CA LEU A 139 11.19 -2.86 7.53
C LEU A 139 10.38 -3.86 8.34
N ALA A 140 10.36 -3.70 9.65
CA ALA A 140 9.56 -4.49 10.57
C ALA A 140 8.46 -3.62 11.18
N LEU A 141 7.21 -4.06 11.03
CA LEU A 141 6.03 -3.42 11.62
C LEU A 141 5.45 -4.36 12.65
N HIS A 142 5.36 -3.90 13.90
CA HIS A 142 4.85 -4.70 15.02
C HIS A 142 3.45 -4.23 15.41
N PHE A 143 2.55 -5.19 15.66
CA PHE A 143 1.14 -4.98 15.91
C PHE A 143 0.70 -5.63 17.22
N GLU A 144 -0.19 -4.96 17.96
CA GLU A 144 -0.70 -5.44 19.26
C GLU A 144 -1.97 -6.30 19.13
N GLY A 145 -2.61 -6.35 17.96
CA GLY A 145 -3.82 -7.12 17.73
C GLY A 145 -4.49 -6.73 16.40
N VAL A 146 -5.60 -7.40 16.05
CA VAL A 146 -6.33 -7.16 14.80
C VAL A 146 -7.65 -6.44 15.10
N LEU A 147 -7.91 -5.32 14.42
CA LEU A 147 -9.16 -4.54 14.54
C LEU A 147 -10.20 -4.91 13.48
N VAL A 148 -9.76 -5.45 12.34
CA VAL A 148 -10.66 -5.82 11.22
C VAL A 148 -11.28 -7.18 11.45
N ASN A 149 -12.52 -7.35 10.99
CA ASN A 149 -13.14 -8.67 10.88
C ASN A 149 -12.33 -9.54 9.91
N THR A 150 -11.61 -10.51 10.46
CA THR A 150 -10.88 -11.52 9.70
C THR A 150 -11.79 -12.69 9.35
N THR A 151 -11.56 -13.31 8.21
CA THR A 151 -12.13 -14.63 7.93
C THR A 151 -11.29 -15.69 8.64
N GLU A 152 -11.91 -16.79 9.10
CA GLU A 152 -11.24 -17.83 9.90
C GLU A 152 -10.03 -18.46 9.18
N THR A 153 -10.09 -18.53 7.85
CA THR A 153 -9.03 -19.11 7.01
C THR A 153 -8.02 -18.07 6.52
N SER A 154 -8.17 -16.81 6.90
CA SER A 154 -7.31 -15.72 6.43
C SER A 154 -5.89 -15.83 6.99
N SER A 155 -4.91 -15.36 6.22
CA SER A 155 -3.52 -15.34 6.68
C SER A 155 -3.33 -14.45 7.91
N LEU A 156 -4.08 -13.35 8.03
CA LEU A 156 -3.99 -12.47 9.17
C LEU A 156 -4.51 -13.15 10.44
N GLN A 157 -5.63 -13.88 10.36
CA GLN A 157 -6.14 -14.67 11.48
C GLN A 157 -5.16 -15.75 11.92
N GLN A 158 -4.53 -16.43 10.96
CA GLN A 158 -3.50 -17.43 11.27
C GLN A 158 -2.31 -16.81 12.02
N ALA A 159 -1.83 -15.64 11.57
CA ALA A 159 -0.73 -14.93 12.22
C ALA A 159 -1.10 -14.45 13.63
N SER A 160 -2.27 -13.85 13.82
CA SER A 160 -2.70 -13.35 15.14
C SER A 160 -3.02 -14.48 16.11
N SER A 161 -3.61 -15.59 15.65
CA SER A 161 -3.95 -16.74 16.50
C SER A 161 -2.74 -17.47 17.08
N ALA A 162 -1.54 -17.23 16.56
CA ALA A 162 -0.30 -17.83 17.07
C ALA A 162 0.21 -17.17 18.37
N ALA A 163 -0.41 -16.08 18.82
CA ALA A 163 -0.07 -15.35 20.04
C ALA A 163 -1.30 -15.23 20.95
N ASP A 164 -1.11 -15.40 22.27
CA ASP A 164 -2.21 -15.26 23.24
C ASP A 164 -2.78 -13.84 23.28
N ASP A 165 -1.96 -12.84 22.96
CA ASP A 165 -2.32 -11.42 22.87
C ASP A 165 -2.80 -10.99 21.48
N GLY A 166 -2.75 -11.89 20.48
CA GLY A 166 -3.08 -11.55 19.10
C GLY A 166 -1.99 -10.77 18.36
N ALA A 167 -0.82 -10.56 18.97
CA ALA A 167 0.27 -9.78 18.40
C ALA A 167 0.95 -10.50 17.22
N PHE A 168 1.30 -9.71 16.20
CA PHE A 168 2.00 -10.20 15.02
C PHE A 168 2.90 -9.12 14.44
N SER A 169 3.78 -9.50 13.51
CA SER A 169 4.73 -8.57 12.90
C SER A 169 4.91 -8.85 11.42
N LEU A 170 4.98 -7.78 10.63
CA LEU A 170 5.22 -7.81 9.19
C LEU A 170 6.67 -7.44 8.91
N PHE A 171 7.35 -8.27 8.13
CA PHE A 171 8.73 -8.04 7.71
C PHE A 171 8.80 -7.87 6.20
N TYR A 172 9.45 -6.79 5.75
CA TYR A 172 9.66 -6.49 4.34
C TYR A 172 11.13 -6.22 4.04
N TYR A 173 11.74 -7.03 3.19
CA TYR A 173 13.16 -6.88 2.82
C TYR A 173 13.32 -6.11 1.52
N PHE A 174 14.28 -5.19 1.47
CA PHE A 174 14.56 -4.38 0.29
C PHE A 174 16.01 -3.90 0.26
N ARG A 175 16.46 -3.44 -0.92
CA ARG A 175 17.80 -2.87 -1.09
C ARG A 175 17.78 -1.38 -0.72
N PRO A 176 18.80 -0.86 -0.04
CA PRO A 176 18.93 0.56 0.22
C PRO A 176 19.16 1.33 -1.08
N ASN A 177 18.82 2.61 -1.07
CA ASN A 177 19.11 3.56 -2.15
C ASN A 177 18.61 3.08 -3.53
N ARG A 178 17.31 2.77 -3.60
CA ARG A 178 16.62 2.36 -4.82
C ARG A 178 15.45 3.30 -5.14
N PRO A 179 15.05 3.40 -6.42
CA PRO A 179 13.87 4.17 -6.79
C PRO A 179 12.60 3.54 -6.22
N ALA A 180 11.56 4.36 -6.02
CA ALA A 180 10.27 3.94 -5.48
C ALA A 180 9.72 2.70 -6.18
N SER A 181 9.85 2.64 -7.51
CA SER A 181 9.35 1.53 -8.32
C SER A 181 9.94 0.17 -7.92
N GLU A 182 11.19 0.11 -7.46
CA GLU A 182 11.79 -1.15 -7.03
C GLU A 182 11.25 -1.57 -5.65
N LEU A 183 11.00 -0.59 -4.78
CA LEU A 183 10.49 -0.78 -3.43
C LEU A 183 9.00 -1.19 -3.43
N THR A 184 8.20 -0.62 -4.32
CA THR A 184 6.75 -0.89 -4.34
C THR A 184 6.36 -2.08 -5.21
N ARG A 185 7.16 -2.44 -6.21
CA ARG A 185 6.85 -3.53 -7.14
C ARG A 185 6.54 -4.88 -6.48
N PRO A 186 7.21 -5.30 -5.39
CA PRO A 186 6.83 -6.52 -4.67
C PRO A 186 5.40 -6.52 -4.13
N PHE A 187 4.81 -5.35 -3.87
CA PHE A 187 3.43 -5.20 -3.40
C PHE A 187 2.39 -5.36 -4.51
N GLU A 188 2.74 -5.09 -5.77
CA GLU A 188 1.80 -5.10 -6.92
C GLU A 188 1.03 -6.42 -7.04
N LYS A 189 1.68 -7.56 -6.74
CA LYS A 189 1.05 -8.89 -6.79
C LYS A 189 -0.06 -9.09 -5.74
N TYR A 190 -0.11 -8.26 -4.71
CA TYR A 190 -1.11 -8.30 -3.64
C TYR A 190 -2.26 -7.29 -3.86
N TYR A 191 -2.29 -6.56 -4.98
CA TYR A 191 -3.45 -5.76 -5.38
C TYR A 191 -4.55 -6.63 -5.99
N GLN A 192 -4.93 -7.68 -5.26
CA GLN A 192 -6.11 -8.48 -5.55
C GLN A 192 -7.25 -7.96 -4.69
N HIS A 193 -8.37 -7.58 -5.30
CA HIS A 193 -9.54 -7.12 -4.56
C HIS A 193 -10.46 -8.32 -4.30
N ARG A 194 -10.55 -8.72 -3.03
CA ARG A 194 -11.41 -9.81 -2.57
C ARG A 194 -12.57 -9.24 -1.77
N PRO A 195 -13.82 -9.68 -2.03
CA PRO A 195 -14.97 -9.12 -1.34
C PRO A 195 -15.03 -9.59 0.11
N LEU A 196 -15.46 -8.70 1.00
CA LEU A 196 -15.86 -9.05 2.36
C LEU A 196 -17.35 -9.39 2.35
N LEU A 197 -17.70 -10.60 2.82
CA LEU A 197 -19.08 -11.11 2.74
C LEU A 197 -19.90 -10.90 4.01
N THR A 198 -19.38 -10.18 4.99
CA THR A 198 -20.01 -9.96 6.32
C THR A 198 -21.42 -9.37 6.23
N SER A 199 -21.69 -8.49 5.26
CA SER A 199 -23.04 -7.93 5.05
C SER A 199 -24.04 -8.94 4.48
N LEU A 200 -23.57 -9.96 3.76
CA LEU A 200 -24.40 -11.02 3.20
C LEU A 200 -24.66 -12.15 4.20
N GLU A 201 -23.81 -12.32 5.21
CA GLU A 201 -24.03 -13.29 6.32
C GLU A 201 -25.33 -13.01 7.09
N VAL A 202 -25.81 -11.75 7.10
CA VAL A 202 -27.10 -11.37 7.70
C VAL A 202 -28.29 -12.00 6.96
N LEU A 203 -28.11 -12.34 5.68
CA LEU A 203 -29.11 -13.01 4.85
C LEU A 203 -29.04 -14.54 4.96
N ASP A 204 -28.11 -15.08 5.74
CA ASP A 204 -28.10 -16.50 6.05
C ASP A 204 -29.38 -16.88 6.82
N THR A 205 -29.92 -18.04 6.48
CA THR A 205 -31.27 -18.51 6.84
C THR A 205 -31.55 -18.49 8.34
N ALA A 206 -30.52 -18.60 9.19
CA ALA A 206 -30.62 -18.51 10.65
C ALA A 206 -30.82 -17.08 11.20
N LYS A 207 -30.41 -16.05 10.47
CA LYS A 207 -30.47 -14.61 10.88
C LYS A 207 -31.46 -13.79 10.05
N ALA A 208 -31.98 -14.35 8.96
CA ALA A 208 -32.86 -13.67 8.01
C ALA A 208 -34.28 -13.33 8.55
N SER A 209 -34.68 -13.82 9.72
CA SER A 209 -36.04 -13.65 10.26
C SER A 209 -36.43 -12.19 10.58
N GLY A 210 -35.46 -11.29 10.74
CA GLY A 210 -35.68 -9.86 11.00
C GLY A 210 -35.64 -8.95 9.77
N TRP A 211 -35.15 -9.44 8.63
CA TRP A 211 -35.03 -8.65 7.40
C TRP A 211 -36.32 -8.75 6.57
N ARG A 212 -36.78 -7.63 6.00
CA ARG A 212 -37.96 -7.60 5.13
C ARG A 212 -37.64 -6.93 3.79
N PRO A 213 -37.91 -7.58 2.65
CA PRO A 213 -37.68 -6.98 1.35
C PRO A 213 -38.66 -5.82 1.11
N VAL A 214 -38.15 -4.68 0.65
CA VAL A 214 -38.96 -3.56 0.18
C VAL A 214 -39.07 -3.65 -1.33
N LEU A 215 -40.15 -4.28 -1.80
CA LEU A 215 -40.38 -4.55 -3.24
C LEU A 215 -40.97 -3.36 -4.01
N GLN A 216 -41.49 -2.37 -3.28
CA GLN A 216 -42.14 -1.19 -3.87
C GLN A 216 -41.62 0.06 -3.17
N MET A 217 -41.44 1.13 -3.94
CA MET A 217 -41.15 2.43 -3.35
C MET A 217 -42.33 2.86 -2.47
N PRO A 218 -42.07 3.33 -1.23
CA PRO A 218 -43.14 3.82 -0.37
C PRO A 218 -43.78 5.06 -0.99
N LYS A 219 -45.12 5.10 -1.02
CA LYS A 219 -45.86 6.29 -1.43
C LYS A 219 -45.61 7.39 -0.40
N ARG A 220 -44.92 8.45 -0.83
CA ARG A 220 -44.76 9.66 -0.01
C ARG A 220 -46.04 10.49 -0.15
N ALA A 221 -46.61 10.95 0.96
CA ALA A 221 -47.81 11.80 0.97
C ALA A 221 -47.52 13.13 1.69
N GLY A 222 -48.15 14.22 1.22
CA GLY A 222 -48.04 15.55 1.83
C GLY A 222 -46.66 16.19 1.71
N GLU A 223 -46.25 16.98 2.72
CA GLU A 223 -44.94 17.67 2.78
C GLU A 223 -43.73 16.73 2.62
N LYS A 224 -43.89 15.43 2.86
CA LYS A 224 -42.85 14.40 2.68
C LYS A 224 -42.59 14.01 1.22
N VAL A 225 -43.42 14.49 0.27
CA VAL A 225 -43.19 14.31 -1.18
C VAL A 225 -42.01 15.16 -1.63
N ALA A 226 -41.91 16.39 -1.12
CA ALA A 226 -40.83 17.30 -1.43
C ALA A 226 -39.59 16.94 -0.59
N LEU A 227 -38.41 17.03 -1.21
CA LEU A 227 -37.16 17.03 -0.45
C LEU A 227 -37.10 18.30 0.39
N THR A 228 -36.50 18.22 1.58
CA THR A 228 -36.21 19.40 2.39
C THR A 228 -35.43 20.41 1.53
N PRO A 229 -35.91 21.66 1.38
CA PRO A 229 -35.21 22.63 0.56
C PRO A 229 -33.85 22.96 1.17
N ALA A 230 -32.87 23.21 0.32
CA ALA A 230 -31.57 23.70 0.77
C ALA A 230 -31.72 25.09 1.41
N GLU A 231 -30.86 25.40 2.38
CA GLU A 231 -30.77 26.76 2.89
C GLU A 231 -30.43 27.75 1.77
N PRO A 232 -30.89 29.02 1.85
CA PRO A 232 -30.54 30.03 0.88
C PRO A 232 -29.02 30.18 0.75
N TYR A 233 -28.50 29.95 -0.46
CA TYR A 233 -27.08 30.09 -0.76
C TYR A 233 -26.58 31.52 -0.46
N ARG A 234 -25.47 31.60 0.26
CA ARG A 234 -24.77 32.87 0.56
C ARG A 234 -23.44 32.88 -0.19
N PRO A 235 -23.22 33.85 -1.10
CA PRO A 235 -21.96 33.93 -1.83
C PRO A 235 -20.80 34.32 -0.90
N PRO A 236 -19.56 33.94 -1.24
CA PRO A 236 -18.40 34.36 -0.47
C PRO A 236 -18.19 35.87 -0.55
N GLN A 237 -17.60 36.43 0.51
CA GLN A 237 -17.30 37.87 0.61
C GLN A 237 -15.82 38.20 0.33
N ASN A 238 -14.99 37.17 0.15
CA ASN A 238 -13.55 37.30 -0.08
C ASN A 238 -13.24 37.30 -1.58
N TYR A 239 -12.11 37.93 -1.95
CA TYR A 239 -11.58 37.83 -3.31
C TYR A 239 -11.24 36.38 -3.65
N LEU A 240 -11.76 35.91 -4.79
CA LEU A 240 -11.57 34.55 -5.27
C LEU A 240 -10.44 34.50 -6.31
N MET A 241 -9.82 33.33 -6.45
CA MET A 241 -8.79 33.06 -7.46
C MET A 241 -9.29 33.14 -8.92
N GLY A 242 -10.60 33.35 -9.13
CA GLY A 242 -11.25 33.36 -10.44
C GLY A 242 -11.98 32.06 -10.76
N LEU A 243 -12.26 31.84 -12.05
CA LEU A 243 -12.97 30.66 -12.54
C LEU A 243 -12.06 29.42 -12.54
N ALA A 244 -12.23 28.55 -11.54
CA ALA A 244 -11.46 27.32 -11.37
C ALA A 244 -11.42 26.44 -12.64
N GLU A 245 -12.51 26.42 -13.40
CA GLU A 245 -12.66 25.62 -14.63
C GLU A 245 -11.69 26.01 -15.74
N ARG A 246 -11.26 27.28 -15.80
CA ARG A 246 -10.29 27.78 -16.80
C ARG A 246 -8.85 27.70 -16.30
N LEU A 247 -8.65 27.58 -15.00
CA LEU A 247 -7.33 27.44 -14.36
C LEU A 247 -6.83 26.00 -14.31
N ALA A 248 -7.56 25.07 -14.95
CA ALA A 248 -7.30 23.64 -14.87
C ALA A 248 -7.29 23.08 -13.43
N VAL A 249 -7.96 23.77 -12.51
CA VAL A 249 -8.10 23.35 -11.11
C VAL A 249 -9.15 22.24 -11.05
N ARG A 250 -8.90 21.23 -10.21
CA ARG A 250 -9.88 20.19 -9.92
C ARG A 250 -10.93 20.73 -8.95
N PRO A 251 -12.18 20.22 -8.97
CA PRO A 251 -13.17 20.55 -7.95
C PRO A 251 -12.60 20.51 -6.53
N GLY A 252 -12.75 21.61 -5.79
CA GLY A 252 -12.21 21.77 -4.43
C GLY A 252 -10.69 21.57 -4.30
N SER A 253 -9.92 21.72 -5.38
CA SER A 253 -8.48 21.43 -5.46
C SER A 253 -8.10 20.01 -5.00
N SER A 254 -9.04 19.06 -5.05
CA SER A 254 -8.90 17.73 -4.45
C SER A 254 -9.11 16.62 -5.48
N PHE A 255 -10.36 16.38 -5.90
CA PHE A 255 -10.71 15.27 -6.81
C PHE A 255 -11.81 15.67 -7.79
N GLY A 256 -12.12 14.79 -8.74
CA GLY A 256 -13.10 15.05 -9.80
C GLY A 256 -12.47 15.66 -11.06
N ARG A 257 -13.32 16.17 -11.95
CA ARG A 257 -12.91 16.61 -13.29
C ARG A 257 -13.14 18.11 -13.45
N ARG A 258 -12.16 18.81 -14.01
CA ARG A 258 -12.28 20.23 -14.40
C ARG A 258 -13.52 20.51 -15.26
N SER A 259 -13.83 19.60 -16.19
CA SER A 259 -14.99 19.72 -17.10
C SER A 259 -16.34 19.58 -16.40
N GLN A 260 -16.37 19.11 -15.15
CA GLN A 260 -17.55 18.95 -14.33
C GLN A 260 -17.24 19.59 -12.98
N MET A 261 -17.23 20.93 -12.95
CA MET A 261 -16.93 21.68 -11.74
C MET A 261 -18.10 21.60 -10.76
N TRP A 262 -17.81 21.33 -9.49
CA TRP A 262 -18.77 21.28 -8.39
C TRP A 262 -18.05 21.56 -7.07
N GLY A 263 -18.80 21.84 -6.00
CA GLY A 263 -18.22 22.08 -4.67
C GLY A 263 -17.27 23.28 -4.63
N THR A 264 -17.38 24.18 -5.62
CA THR A 264 -16.71 25.47 -5.63
C THR A 264 -17.58 26.52 -4.94
N TRP A 265 -17.09 27.76 -4.93
CA TRP A 265 -17.84 28.88 -4.39
C TRP A 265 -19.17 29.12 -5.11
N PHE A 266 -19.29 28.74 -6.39
CA PHE A 266 -20.51 28.80 -7.22
C PHE A 266 -20.82 27.43 -7.81
#